data_AF-A0A2D5GEE0-F1
#
_entry.id   AF-A0A2D5GEE0-F1
#
_cell.length_a   1.000
_cell.length_b   1.000
_cell.length_c   1.000
_cell.angle_alpha   90.00
_cell.angle_beta   90.00
_cell.angle_gamma   90.00
#
_symmetry.space_group_name_H-M   'P 1'
#
loop_
_entity.id
_entity.type
_entity.pdbx_description
1 polymer ?
#
loop_
_entity_poly.entity_id
_entity_poly.type
_entity_poly.pdbx_seq_one_letter_code
_entity_poly.pdbx_strand_id
1 'polypeptide(L)' 'MTQPFQYLITSMNIDNPDDFYEELIAIHNGLTESESLKLNAKLIMILANHIGDRAVLTEALHCVKNSYTRVLTGKHL' A
#
# COMPACT_ATOMS: atom_id res chain seq x y z
N MET A 1 -2.79 -1.43 -26.77
CA MET A 1 -1.81 -0.39 -26.40
C MET A 1 -2.40 0.43 -25.27
N THR A 2 -2.24 0.02 -24.02
CA THR A 2 -2.62 0.82 -22.85
C THR A 2 -1.42 1.67 -22.46
N GLN A 3 -1.58 2.99 -22.53
CA GLN A 3 -0.62 3.93 -21.94
C GLN A 3 -0.63 3.74 -20.41
N PRO A 4 0.52 3.86 -19.72
CA PRO A 4 0.66 3.49 -18.31
C PRO A 4 -0.12 4.45 -17.41
N PHE A 5 -0.55 3.96 -16.25
CA PHE A 5 -1.18 4.76 -15.21
C PHE A 5 -0.23 5.88 -14.75
N GLN A 6 -0.48 7.10 -15.20
CA GLN A 6 0.27 8.31 -14.80
C GLN A 6 -0.18 8.85 -13.42
N TYR A 7 -1.06 8.14 -12.71
CA TYR A 7 -1.73 8.61 -11.49
C TYR A 7 -1.97 7.46 -10.50
N LEU A 8 -2.03 7.79 -9.21
CA LEU A 8 -2.31 6.83 -8.14
C LEU A 8 -3.77 6.34 -8.20
N ILE A 9 -3.97 5.02 -8.10
CA ILE A 9 -5.29 4.42 -7.88
C ILE A 9 -5.44 4.11 -6.39
N THR A 10 -6.45 4.69 -5.74
CA THR A 10 -6.76 4.49 -4.32
C THR A 10 -8.02 3.66 -4.09
N SER A 11 -8.77 3.38 -5.15
CA SER A 11 -9.89 2.43 -5.12
C SER A 11 -9.40 0.99 -5.26
N MET A 12 -10.22 0.03 -4.85
CA MET A 12 -9.99 -1.39 -5.08
C MET A 12 -9.76 -1.66 -6.58
N ASN A 13 -8.61 -2.25 -6.92
CA ASN A 13 -8.14 -2.43 -8.30
C ASN A 13 -7.49 -3.80 -8.54
N ILE A 14 -7.81 -4.78 -7.70
CA ILE A 14 -7.37 -6.17 -7.85
C ILE A 14 -8.61 -7.07 -7.86
N ASP A 15 -8.56 -8.13 -8.65
CA ASP A 15 -9.57 -9.19 -8.63
C ASP A 15 -9.42 -10.00 -7.34
N ASN A 16 -10.55 -10.45 -6.78
CA ASN A 16 -10.61 -11.23 -5.53
C ASN A 16 -9.74 -10.64 -4.40
N PRO A 17 -10.05 -9.42 -3.93
CA PRO A 17 -9.27 -8.74 -2.89
C PRO A 17 -9.11 -9.58 -1.62
N ASP A 18 -10.14 -10.37 -1.27
CA ASP A 18 -10.16 -11.19 -0.07
C ASP A 18 -9.07 -12.28 -0.12
N ASP A 19 -8.93 -12.98 -1.25
CA ASP A 19 -7.89 -14.00 -1.45
C ASP A 19 -6.49 -13.40 -1.27
N PHE A 20 -6.24 -12.23 -1.84
CA PHE A 20 -4.96 -11.54 -1.68
C PHE A 20 -4.72 -11.11 -0.21
N TYR A 21 -5.76 -10.64 0.48
CA TYR A 21 -5.65 -10.30 1.90
C TYR A 21 -5.34 -11.53 2.75
N GLU A 22 -5.94 -12.69 2.46
CA GLU A 22 -5.63 -13.94 3.14
C GLU A 22 -4.17 -14.36 2.94
N GLU A 23 -3.67 -14.30 1.70
CA GLU A 23 -2.25 -14.57 1.40
C GLU A 23 -1.32 -13.61 2.14
N LEU A 24 -1.65 -12.31 2.14
CA LEU A 24 -0.86 -11.29 2.82
C LEU A 24 -0.82 -11.51 4.34
N ILE A 25 -1.91 -11.95 4.96
CA ILE A 25 -1.93 -12.28 6.39
C ILE A 25 -1.11 -13.56 6.64
N ALA A 26 -1.28 -14.57 5.79
CA ALA A 26 -0.65 -15.87 5.96
C ALA A 26 0.87 -15.81 5.96
N ILE A 27 1.49 -14.92 5.16
CA ILE A 27 2.96 -14.78 5.12
C ILE A 27 3.57 -14.22 6.41
N HIS A 28 2.75 -13.65 7.31
CA HIS A 28 3.20 -13.19 8.63
C HIS A 28 3.19 -14.29 9.70
N ASN A 29 2.60 -15.46 9.42
CA ASN A 29 2.48 -16.54 10.39
C ASN A 29 3.87 -17.02 10.88
N GLY A 30 4.05 -17.03 12.20
CA GLY A 30 5.31 -17.44 12.84
C GLY A 30 6.40 -16.36 12.87
N LEU A 31 6.15 -15.16 12.33
CA LEU A 31 7.06 -14.03 12.45
C LEU A 31 6.82 -13.26 13.75
N THR A 32 7.90 -12.75 14.33
CA THR A 32 7.81 -11.69 15.34
C THR A 32 7.31 -10.39 14.72
N GLU A 33 6.91 -9.43 15.56
CA GLU A 33 6.53 -8.09 15.11
C GLU A 33 7.64 -7.42 14.31
N SER A 34 8.90 -7.49 14.78
CA SER A 34 10.05 -6.91 14.08
C SER A 34 10.30 -7.55 12.72
N GLU A 35 10.11 -8.86 12.61
CA GLU A 35 10.23 -9.57 11.33
C GLU A 35 9.09 -9.23 10.38
N SER A 36 7.87 -9.11 10.89
CA SER A 36 6.71 -8.65 10.12
C SER A 36 6.91 -7.23 9.58
N LEU A 37 7.49 -6.32 10.36
CA LEU A 37 7.86 -4.98 9.89
C LEU A 37 8.92 -5.03 8.78
N LYS A 38 9.93 -5.89 8.90
CA LYS A 38 10.95 -6.10 7.86
C LYS A 38 10.34 -6.68 6.59
N LEU A 39 9.40 -7.62 6.71
CA LEU A 39 8.66 -8.20 5.59
C LEU A 39 7.90 -7.10 4.85
N ASN A 40 7.12 -6.29 5.58
CA ASN A 40 6.34 -5.20 4.99
C ASN A 40 7.21 -4.16 4.28
N ALA A 41 8.34 -3.78 4.87
CA ALA A 41 9.28 -2.85 4.24
C ALA A 41 9.83 -3.39 2.91
N LYS A 42 10.15 -4.70 2.86
CA LYS A 42 10.61 -5.36 1.61
C LYS A 42 9.49 -5.43 0.57
N LEU A 43 8.28 -5.80 0.97
CA LEU A 43 7.12 -5.85 0.08
C LEU A 43 6.85 -4.48 -0.55
N ILE A 44 6.82 -3.42 0.27
CA ILE A 44 6.67 -2.03 -0.20
C ILE A 44 7.75 -1.69 -1.24
N MET A 45 9.00 -2.07 -0.99
CA MET A 45 10.09 -1.79 -1.93
C MET A 45 9.93 -2.54 -3.26
N ILE A 46 9.51 -3.81 -3.22
CA ILE A 46 9.25 -4.60 -4.44
C ILE A 46 8.12 -3.95 -5.26
N LEU A 47 7.02 -3.56 -4.61
CA LEU A 47 5.90 -2.90 -5.28
C LEU A 47 6.30 -1.52 -5.82
N ALA A 48 7.10 -0.76 -5.08
CA ALA A 48 7.62 0.53 -5.55
C ALA A 48 8.50 0.38 -6.80
N ASN A 49 9.34 -0.66 -6.83
CA ASN A 49 10.16 -0.98 -8.01
C ASN A 49 9.29 -1.40 -9.20
N HIS A 50 8.21 -2.14 -8.97
CA HIS A 50 7.26 -2.52 -10.02
C HIS A 50 6.51 -1.31 -10.59
N ILE A 51 6.11 -0.36 -9.73
CA ILE A 51 5.44 0.89 -10.14
C ILE A 51 6.40 1.77 -10.96
N GLY A 52 7.64 1.97 -10.49
CA GLY A 52 8.70 2.70 -11.22
C GLY A 52 8.48 4.21 -11.41
N ASP A 53 7.26 4.72 -11.29
CA ASP A 53 6.93 6.14 -11.45
C ASP A 53 7.07 6.92 -10.13
N ARG A 54 8.04 7.84 -10.08
CA ARG A 54 8.33 8.67 -8.90
C ARG A 54 7.16 9.59 -8.50
N ALA A 55 6.37 10.08 -9.45
CA ALA A 55 5.23 10.93 -9.19
C ALA A 55 4.11 10.15 -8.48
N VAL A 56 3.78 8.96 -9.00
CA VAL A 56 2.80 8.05 -8.38
C VAL A 56 3.23 7.66 -6.95
N LEU A 57 4.52 7.34 -6.76
CA LEU A 57 5.05 7.03 -5.42
C LEU A 57 4.97 8.24 -4.46
N THR A 58 5.19 9.45 -4.95
CA THR A 58 5.04 10.68 -4.13
C THR A 58 3.58 10.88 -3.72
N GLU A 59 2.66 10.69 -4.66
CA GLU A 59 1.23 10.81 -4.42
C GLU A 59 0.76 9.81 -3.36
N ALA A 60 1.25 8.55 -3.43
CA ALA A 60 0.95 7.52 -2.44
C ALA A 60 1.37 7.94 -1.02
N LEU A 61 2.59 8.47 -0.86
CA LEU A 61 3.09 8.95 0.44
C LEU A 61 2.24 10.12 0.98
N HIS A 62 1.83 11.05 0.11
CA HIS A 62 0.96 12.16 0.51
C HIS A 62 -0.45 11.69 0.92
N CYS A 63 -1.04 10.74 0.18
CA CYS A 63 -2.35 10.17 0.49
C CYS A 63 -2.36 9.55 1.90
N VAL A 64 -1.36 8.73 2.21
CA VAL A 64 -1.22 8.07 3.51
C VAL A 64 -1.02 9.10 4.64
N LYS A 65 -0.11 10.07 4.47
CA LYS A 65 0.13 11.13 5.47
C LYS A 65 -1.15 11.93 5.78
N ASN A 66 -1.93 12.27 4.76
CA ASN A 66 -3.16 13.05 4.92
C ASN A 66 -4.28 12.25 5.59
N SER A 67 -4.40 10.96 5.27
CA SER A 67 -5.35 10.05 5.92
C SER A 67 -5.06 9.86 7.41
N TYR A 68 -3.79 9.67 7.79
CA TYR A 68 -3.40 9.62 9.21
C TYR A 68 -3.69 10.94 9.95
N THR A 69 -3.47 12.08 9.29
CA THR A 69 -3.73 13.40 9.91
C THR A 69 -5.22 13.66 10.14
N ARG A 70 -6.10 13.15 9.27
CA ARG A 70 -7.57 13.25 9.44
C ARG A 70 -8.08 12.38 10.58
N VAL A 71 -7.53 11.19 10.77
CA VAL A 71 -7.90 10.31 11.89
C VAL A 71 -7.51 10.93 13.24
N LEU A 72 -6.37 11.64 13.32
CA LEU A 72 -5.89 12.26 14.56
C LEU A 72 -6.56 13.61 14.89
N THR A 73 -7.21 14.27 13.93
CA THR A 73 -7.83 15.59 14.11
C THR A 73 -9.36 15.57 14.28
N GLY A 74 -9.99 14.39 14.29
CA GLY A 74 -11.36 14.21 14.78
C GLY A 74 -12.43 15.08 14.09
N LYS A 75 -12.26 15.47 12.84
CA LYS A 75 -13.34 16.13 12.09
C LYS A 75 -14.26 15.07 11.51
N HIS A 76 -15.22 14.62 12.33
CA HIS A 76 -16.40 13.91 11.87
C HIS A 76 -17.08 14.76 10.77
N LEU A 77 -17.18 14.18 9.58
CA LEU A 77 -18.27 14.49 8.66
C LEU A 77 -19.34 13.43 8.87
#